data_AF-A0A1Q3RYX6-F1
#
_entry.id   AF-A0A1Q3RYX6-F1
#
_cell.length_a   1.000
_cell.length_b   1.000
_cell.length_c   1.000
_cell.angle_alpha   90.00
_cell.angle_beta   90.00
_cell.angle_gamma   90.00
#
_symmetry.space_group_name_H-M   'P 1'
#
loop_
_entity.id
_entity.type
_entity.pdbx_description
1 polymer ?
#
loop_
_entity_poly.entity_id
_entity_poly.type
_entity_poly.pdbx_seq_one_letter_code
_entity_poly.pdbx_strand_id
1 'polypeptide(L)'
;MYHFINFIQGIPLAQPLKVKVLRENDEYLSIVQDLNLYAKGDDLNETIEELKEDLKNLYQDLFNSDYIPSGNAMKLKSEFEKILK
;
A
#
# COMPACT_ATOMS: atom_id res chain seq x y z
N MET A 1 16.53 -0.31 0.88
CA MET A 1 16.23 1.14 0.85
C MET A 1 14.82 1.36 1.39
N TYR A 2 14.46 2.58 1.80
CA TYR A 2 13.09 2.91 2.18
C TYR A 2 12.57 4.08 1.36
N HIS A 3 11.29 4.00 0.99
CA HIS A 3 10.51 5.09 0.40
C HIS A 3 9.33 5.39 1.33
N PHE A 4 8.80 6.62 1.29
CA PHE A 4 7.71 7.05 2.16
C PHE A 4 6.57 7.64 1.35
N ILE A 5 5.37 7.10 1.54
CA ILE A 5 4.13 7.60 0.91
C ILE A 5 3.37 8.40 1.97
N ASN A 6 3.02 9.65 1.63
CA ASN A 6 2.35 10.57 2.58
C ASN A 6 0.84 10.67 2.35
N PHE A 7 0.34 10.23 1.18
CA PHE A 7 -1.05 10.37 0.77
C PHE A 7 -1.51 9.14 -0.01
N ILE A 8 -2.79 8.78 0.15
CA ILE A 8 -3.49 7.78 -0.68
C ILE A 8 -4.76 8.44 -1.20
N GLN A 9 -4.97 8.53 -2.52
CA GLN A 9 -6.10 9.25 -3.13
C GLN A 9 -6.28 10.71 -2.64
N GLY A 10 -5.19 11.41 -2.32
CA GLY A 10 -5.26 12.76 -1.74
C GLY A 10 -5.69 12.80 -0.27
N ILE A 11 -5.96 11.64 0.35
CA ILE A 11 -6.16 11.51 1.79
C ILE A 11 -4.77 11.50 2.46
N PRO A 12 -4.46 12.46 3.34
CA PRO A 12 -3.22 12.44 4.10
C PRO A 12 -3.20 11.26 5.05
N LEU A 13 -2.05 10.60 5.14
CA LEU A 13 -1.83 9.55 6.13
C LEU A 13 -1.47 10.19 7.48
N ALA A 14 -1.88 9.56 8.58
CA ALA A 14 -1.54 10.02 9.92
C ALA A 14 -0.02 9.99 10.17
N GLN A 15 0.66 9.04 9.52
CA GLN A 15 2.11 8.97 9.44
C GLN A 15 2.53 8.50 8.03
N PRO A 16 3.71 8.91 7.54
CA PRO A 16 4.22 8.43 6.26
C PRO A 16 4.30 6.90 6.25
N LEU A 17 3.64 6.28 5.26
CA LEU A 17 3.69 4.84 5.08
C LEU A 17 5.07 4.43 4.58
N LYS A 18 5.75 3.61 5.37
CA LYS A 18 7.10 3.12 5.09
C LYS A 18 7.04 1.97 4.10
N VAL A 19 7.58 2.20 2.90
CA VAL A 19 7.73 1.19 1.85
C VAL A 19 9.16 0.67 1.88
N LYS A 20 9.31 -0.65 2.03
CA LYS A 20 10.62 -1.31 1.90
C LYS A 20 10.89 -1.52 0.42
N VAL A 21 12.02 -1.00 -0.06
CA VAL A 21 12.47 -1.18 -1.43
C VAL A 21 13.71 -2.07 -1.43
N LEU A 22 13.60 -3.17 -2.17
CA LEU A 22 14.68 -4.10 -2.47
C LEU A 22 15.06 -3.95 -3.94
N ARG A 23 16.35 -4.13 -4.24
CA ARG A 23 16.83 -4.28 -5.62
C ARG A 23 17.36 -5.70 -5.74
N GLU A 24 16.80 -6.46 -6.66
CA GLU A 24 17.23 -7.83 -6.95
C GLU A 24 17.60 -7.90 -8.43
N ASN A 25 18.89 -8.11 -8.72
CA ASN A 25 19.46 -7.98 -10.06
C ASN A 25 19.18 -6.58 -10.66
N ASP A 26 18.36 -6.53 -11.70
CA ASP A 26 17.98 -5.35 -12.47
C ASP A 26 16.55 -4.86 -12.19
N GLU A 27 15.85 -5.47 -11.21
CA GLU A 27 14.47 -5.12 -10.87
C GLU A 27 14.39 -4.53 -9.45
N TYR A 28 13.37 -3.70 -9.25
CA TYR A 28 12.95 -3.18 -7.95
C TYR A 28 11.76 -3.97 -7.42
N LEU A 29 11.74 -4.18 -6.11
CA LEU A 29 10.63 -4.76 -5.38
C LEU A 29 10.25 -3.82 -4.23
N SER A 30 9.05 -3.26 -4.29
CA SER A 30 8.49 -2.34 -3.30
C SER A 30 7.45 -3.07 -2.45
N ILE A 31 7.58 -3.01 -1.13
CA ILE A 31 6.80 -3.83 -0.18
C ILE A 31 6.20 -2.94 0.92
N VAL A 32 4.90 -3.09 1.16
CA VAL A 32 4.20 -2.62 2.36
C VAL A 32 3.77 -3.83 3.18
N GLN A 33 4.61 -4.19 4.16
CA GLN A 33 4.49 -5.46 4.87
C GLN A 33 3.17 -5.56 5.66
N ASP A 34 2.74 -4.48 6.31
CA ASP A 34 1.54 -4.46 7.15
C ASP A 34 0.23 -4.64 6.36
N LEU A 35 0.26 -4.29 5.07
CA LEU A 35 -0.88 -4.42 4.16
C LEU A 35 -0.74 -5.60 3.19
N ASN A 36 0.34 -6.37 3.28
CA ASN A 36 0.65 -7.46 2.38
C ASN A 36 0.60 -7.05 0.89
N LEU A 37 1.04 -5.83 0.59
CA LEU A 37 1.12 -5.29 -0.77
C LEU A 37 2.57 -5.33 -1.26
N TYR A 38 2.73 -5.67 -2.53
CA TYR A 38 4.02 -5.69 -3.20
C TYR A 38 3.88 -5.32 -4.68
N ALA A 39 4.85 -4.58 -5.20
CA ALA A 39 4.94 -4.18 -6.60
C ALA A 39 6.36 -4.43 -7.11
N LYS A 40 6.50 -4.85 -8.36
CA LYS A 40 7.79 -5.23 -8.96
C LYS A 40 7.90 -4.63 -10.36
N GLY A 41 9.05 -4.08 -10.70
CA GLY A 41 9.25 -3.38 -11.96
C GLY A 41 10.72 -3.04 -12.19
N ASP A 42 11.03 -2.56 -13.39
CA ASP A 42 12.41 -2.28 -13.82
C ASP A 42 12.90 -0.93 -13.27
N ASP A 43 11.97 -0.02 -12.96
CA ASP A 43 12.26 1.30 -12.38
C ASP A 43 11.64 1.48 -10.99
N LEU A 44 12.35 2.22 -10.13
CA LEU A 44 11.85 2.53 -8.80
C LEU A 44 10.50 3.25 -8.84
N ASN A 45 10.35 4.25 -9.72
CA ASN A 45 9.12 5.05 -9.77
C ASN A 45 7.94 4.19 -10.24
N GLU A 46 8.16 3.30 -11.21
CA GLU A 46 7.15 2.35 -11.67
C GLU A 46 6.59 1.53 -10.50
N THR A 47 7.46 0.90 -9.72
CA THR A 47 7.01 0.10 -8.57
C THR A 47 6.30 0.90 -7.49
N ILE A 48 6.67 2.18 -7.31
CA ILE A 48 6.02 3.05 -6.32
C ILE A 48 4.65 3.52 -6.82
N GLU A 49 4.49 3.83 -8.11
CA GLU A 49 3.21 4.21 -8.68
C GLU A 49 2.22 3.04 -8.73
N GLU A 50 2.67 1.83 -9.10
CA GLU A 50 1.86 0.62 -8.99
C GLU A 50 1.38 0.39 -7.56
N LEU A 51 2.28 0.48 -6.59
CA LEU A 51 1.94 0.31 -5.18
C LEU A 51 0.93 1.36 -4.69
N LYS A 52 0.98 2.60 -5.22
CA LYS A 52 -0.01 3.64 -4.90
C LYS A 52 -1.39 3.32 -5.48
N GLU A 53 -1.45 2.79 -6.71
CA GLU A 53 -2.71 2.33 -7.30
C GLU A 53 -3.29 1.15 -6.52
N ASP A 54 -2.46 0.19 -6.09
CA ASP A 54 -2.90 -0.92 -5.24
C ASP A 54 -3.41 -0.46 -3.87
N LEU A 55 -2.71 0.49 -3.23
CA LEU A 55 -3.17 1.11 -1.99
C LEU A 55 -4.52 1.80 -2.16
N LYS A 56 -4.72 2.48 -3.29
CA LYS A 56 -5.97 3.14 -3.66
C LYS A 56 -7.09 2.13 -3.87
N ASN A 57 -6.85 1.05 -4.60
CA ASN A 57 -7.82 0.00 -4.85
C ASN A 57 -8.20 -0.70 -3.54
N LEU A 58 -7.21 -1.05 -2.73
CA LEU A 58 -7.42 -1.66 -1.42
C LEU A 58 -8.26 -0.76 -0.49
N TYR A 59 -8.01 0.56 -0.51
CA TYR A 59 -8.85 1.51 0.23
C TYR A 59 -10.30 1.49 -0.26
N GLN A 60 -10.54 1.49 -1.57
CA GLN A 60 -11.89 1.44 -2.13
C GLN A 60 -12.61 0.13 -1.74
N ASP A 61 -11.92 -1.00 -1.84
CA ASP A 61 -12.48 -2.30 -1.51
C ASP A 61 -12.85 -2.42 -0.02
N LEU A 62 -12.03 -1.85 0.87
CA LEU A 62 -12.24 -1.99 2.32
C LEU A 62 -13.22 -0.95 2.89
N PHE A 63 -13.30 0.25 2.32
CA PHE A 63 -14.06 1.37 2.90
C PHE A 63 -15.25 1.83 2.07
N ASN A 64 -15.23 1.65 0.75
CA ASN A 64 -16.23 2.19 -0.17
C ASN A 64 -17.04 1.11 -0.90
N SER A 65 -16.83 -0.17 -0.58
CA SER A 65 -17.61 -1.27 -1.16
C SER A 65 -18.90 -1.53 -0.37
N ASP A 66 -19.97 -1.92 -1.08
CA ASP A 66 -21.27 -2.28 -0.49
C ASP A 66 -21.27 -3.68 0.17
N TYR A 67 -20.12 -4.36 0.19
CA TYR A 67 -19.99 -5.73 0.69
C TYR A 67 -19.36 -5.75 2.09
N ILE A 68 -19.83 -6.65 2.94
CA ILE A 68 -19.21 -6.90 4.24
C ILE A 68 -17.88 -7.64 4.00
N PRO A 69 -16.73 -7.07 4.39
CA PRO A 69 -15.44 -7.72 4.16
C PRO A 69 -15.37 -9.06 4.91
N SER A 70 -14.70 -10.05 4.32
CA SER A 70 -14.41 -11.32 5.00
C SER A 70 -13.64 -11.09 6.31
N GLY A 71 -13.61 -12.08 7.20
CA GLY A 71 -12.87 -11.96 8.46
C GLY A 71 -11.39 -11.59 8.29
N ASN A 72 -10.75 -12.05 7.22
CA ASN A 72 -9.37 -11.66 6.88
C ASN A 72 -9.30 -10.22 6.33
N ALA A 73 -10.25 -9.81 5.49
CA ALA A 73 -10.31 -8.45 4.98
C ALA A 73 -10.64 -7.43 6.08
N MET A 74 -11.40 -7.80 7.12
CA MET A 74 -11.61 -6.97 8.31
C MET A 74 -10.33 -6.74 9.11
N LYS A 75 -9.45 -7.75 9.21
CA LYS A 75 -8.12 -7.57 9.82
C LYS A 75 -7.27 -6.60 9.00
N LEU A 76 -7.27 -6.77 7.68
CA LEU A 76 -6.55 -5.88 6.77
C LEU A 76 -7.07 -4.43 6.85
N LYS A 77 -8.39 -4.25 6.94
CA LYS A 77 -9.03 -2.96 7.21
C LYS A 77 -8.55 -2.33 8.50
N SER A 78 -8.45 -3.12 9.57
CA SER A 78 -7.94 -2.61 10.85
C SER A 78 -6.48 -2.15 10.76
N GLU A 79 -5.61 -2.87 10.04
CA GLU A 79 -4.24 -2.42 9.81
C GLU A 79 -4.19 -1.15 8.95
N PHE A 80 -5.02 -1.08 7.90
CA PHE A 80 -5.14 0.11 7.06
C PHE A 80 -5.62 1.33 7.86
N GLU A 81 -6.60 1.17 8.74
CA GLU A 81 -7.09 2.27 9.59
C GLU A 81 -6.03 2.85 10.51
N LYS A 82 -5.07 2.05 11.01
CA LYS A 82 -3.95 2.54 11.83
C LYS A 82 -2.97 3.42 11.04
N ILE A 83 -2.98 3.33 9.72
CA ILE A 83 -2.17 4.18 8.83
C ILE A 83 -2.89 5.52 8.58
N LEU A 84 -4.22 5.51 8.62
CA LEU A 84 -5.07 6.69 8.36
C LEU A 84 -5.34 7.55 9.60
N LYS A 85 -5.31 6.98 10.81
CA LYS A 85 -5.61 7.64 12.09
C LYS A 85 -4.35 7.93 12.89
#